data_AF-W9J6W0-F1
#
_entry.id   AF-W9J6W0-F1
#
_cell.length_a   1.000
_cell.length_b   1.000
_cell.length_c   1.000
_cell.angle_alpha   90.00
_cell.angle_beta   90.00
_cell.angle_gamma   90.00
#
_symmetry.space_group_name_H-M   'P 1'
#
loop_
_entity.id
_entity.type
_entity.pdbx_description
1 polymer ?
#
loop_
_entity_poly.entity_id
_entity_poly.type
_entity_poly.pdbx_seq_one_letter_code
_entity_poly.pdbx_strand_id
1 'polypeptide(L)'
;MPLPDVSLPVGRRRKKYRTLESDDENGAITLNGYANDGFMVNDNDDEEAFEELPDHQPLKPPSRSPGLPISISAELEDLNEIHRDVVDDFVQEAKVTEEKIRKRKGLRSPLFTEKELQVMAIRWTTSLNKMSNIPGIQLDKVMIHGPEILRILRRYCSGYREVMDPKCSGSNDREIVDLLSSDAEMGEDAYEDEDGEDSPYFNTNRHAHNPA
;
A
#
# COMPACT_ATOMS: atom_id res chain seq x y z
N MET A 1 -26.90 11.94 -37.05
CA MET A 1 -25.84 11.53 -36.11
C MET A 1 -24.52 12.12 -36.56
N PRO A 2 -24.10 13.29 -36.05
CA PRO A 2 -22.74 13.77 -36.22
C PRO A 2 -21.88 13.36 -35.00
N LEU A 3 -20.71 12.77 -35.24
CA LEU A 3 -19.69 12.52 -34.22
C LEU A 3 -18.94 13.84 -33.94
N PRO A 4 -18.79 14.28 -32.68
CA PRO A 4 -17.93 15.40 -32.34
C PRO A 4 -16.48 14.95 -32.03
N ASP A 5 -15.59 15.47 -32.86
CA ASP A 5 -14.20 15.90 -32.67
C ASP A 5 -13.22 15.12 -31.78
N VAL A 6 -12.21 14.52 -32.43
CA VAL A 6 -10.97 14.01 -31.82
C VAL A 6 -9.95 15.16 -31.78
N SER A 7 -9.82 15.82 -30.64
CA SER A 7 -8.77 16.84 -30.44
C SER A 7 -7.41 16.22 -30.12
N LEU A 8 -6.47 16.31 -31.06
CA LEU A 8 -5.04 16.08 -30.85
C LEU A 8 -4.27 17.42 -30.87
N PRO A 9 -3.68 17.88 -29.75
CA PRO A 9 -2.72 18.97 -29.81
C PRO A 9 -1.31 18.45 -30.16
N VAL A 10 -0.94 18.60 -31.43
CA VAL A 10 0.47 18.65 -31.88
C VAL A 10 1.11 19.92 -31.35
N GLY A 11 2.04 19.78 -30.41
CA GLY A 11 2.83 20.88 -29.84
C GLY A 11 4.33 20.68 -30.03
N ARG A 12 4.81 20.67 -31.28
CA ARG A 12 6.25 20.75 -31.59
C ARG A 12 6.79 22.12 -31.18
N ARG A 13 7.44 22.23 -30.02
CA ARG A 13 8.26 23.40 -29.65
C ARG A 13 9.47 23.49 -30.59
N ARG A 14 9.39 24.35 -31.60
CA ARG A 14 10.56 24.76 -32.41
C ARG A 14 11.33 25.85 -31.67
N LYS A 15 12.60 25.58 -31.34
CA LYS A 15 13.58 26.56 -30.86
C LYS A 15 13.89 27.54 -32.00
N LYS A 16 13.78 28.84 -31.74
CA LYS A 16 14.26 29.91 -32.62
C LYS A 16 15.75 30.13 -32.32
N TYR A 17 16.61 29.80 -33.27
CA TYR A 17 17.99 30.30 -33.32
C TYR A 17 18.01 31.48 -34.29
N ARG A 18 18.62 32.57 -33.86
CA ARG A 18 18.78 33.82 -34.58
C ARG A 18 20.04 33.64 -35.45
N THR A 19 19.86 33.53 -36.77
CA THR A 19 20.97 33.44 -37.73
C THR A 19 21.64 34.81 -37.85
N LEU A 20 22.91 34.88 -37.49
CA LEU A 20 23.83 35.96 -37.83
C LEU A 20 24.48 35.59 -39.18
N GLU A 21 24.56 36.57 -40.07
CA GLU A 21 25.48 36.57 -41.22
C GLU A 21 26.92 36.44 -40.73
N SER A 22 27.73 35.62 -41.40
CA SER A 22 29.12 35.97 -41.68
C SER A 22 29.64 35.21 -42.89
N ASP A 23 30.32 35.98 -43.71
CA ASP A 23 30.98 35.69 -44.97
C ASP A 23 32.37 35.05 -44.73
N ASP A 24 32.78 34.24 -45.70
CA ASP A 24 34.13 33.78 -46.05
C ASP A 24 35.10 33.12 -45.03
N GLU A 25 35.95 32.28 -45.62
CA GLU A 25 37.24 31.77 -45.15
C GLU A 25 37.30 30.47 -44.29
N ASN A 26 37.60 29.38 -45.00
CA ASN A 26 38.67 28.43 -44.63
C ASN A 26 38.59 27.72 -43.25
N GLY A 27 37.41 27.27 -42.86
CA GLY A 27 37.25 26.35 -41.72
C GLY A 27 37.73 24.94 -42.07
N ALA A 28 38.95 24.58 -41.66
CA ALA A 28 39.44 23.20 -41.68
C ALA A 28 38.40 22.27 -41.02
N ILE A 29 38.19 21.08 -41.55
CA ILE A 29 37.33 20.07 -40.92
C ILE A 29 38.15 19.26 -39.91
N THR A 30 37.60 18.95 -38.75
CA THR A 30 38.23 17.99 -37.83
C THR A 30 38.29 16.60 -38.48
N LEU A 31 39.20 15.74 -38.03
CA LEU A 31 39.33 14.35 -38.49
C LEU A 31 38.02 13.54 -38.36
N ASN A 32 37.10 13.98 -37.50
CA ASN A 32 35.78 13.38 -37.27
C ASN A 32 34.65 14.07 -38.08
N GLY A 33 34.99 14.94 -39.02
CA GLY A 33 34.04 15.54 -39.98
C GLY A 33 33.14 16.64 -39.41
N TYR A 34 33.37 17.11 -38.18
CA TYR A 34 32.67 18.27 -37.63
C TYR A 34 33.41 19.58 -37.97
N ALA A 35 32.63 20.64 -38.22
CA ALA A 35 33.13 21.98 -38.45
C ALA A 35 33.79 22.53 -37.17
N ASN A 36 35.01 23.07 -37.32
CA ASN A 36 35.82 23.57 -36.22
C ASN A 36 35.28 24.93 -35.75
N ASP A 37 34.23 24.93 -34.96
CA ASP A 37 33.53 26.14 -34.53
C ASP A 37 34.22 26.81 -33.32
N GLY A 38 35.54 27.01 -33.37
CA GLY A 38 36.34 27.82 -32.43
C GLY A 38 36.26 27.53 -30.92
N PHE A 39 35.45 26.56 -30.47
CA PHE A 39 35.19 26.26 -29.06
C PHE A 39 36.01 25.07 -28.53
N MET A 40 36.82 24.44 -29.38
CA MET A 40 37.75 23.41 -28.92
C MET A 40 38.82 24.06 -28.06
N VAL A 41 38.71 23.82 -26.75
CA VAL A 41 39.80 24.04 -25.80
C VAL A 41 40.91 23.07 -26.19
N ASN A 42 42.02 23.61 -26.66
CA ASN A 42 43.25 22.84 -26.86
C ASN A 42 43.76 22.47 -25.48
N ASP A 43 43.51 21.24 -25.04
CA ASP A 43 43.91 20.71 -23.73
C ASP A 43 45.42 20.40 -23.66
N ASN A 44 46.23 21.23 -24.32
CA ASN A 44 47.67 21.11 -24.40
C ASN A 44 48.29 22.33 -23.73
N ASP A 45 48.13 22.42 -22.42
CA ASP A 45 49.06 23.07 -21.50
C ASP A 45 48.55 22.81 -20.09
N ASP A 46 49.06 21.75 -19.46
CA ASP A 46 49.29 21.67 -18.01
C ASP A 46 50.10 20.38 -17.73
N GLU A 47 51.42 20.51 -17.83
CA GLU A 47 52.41 19.58 -17.26
C GLU A 47 52.35 19.67 -15.72
N GLU A 48 51.23 19.23 -15.14
CA GLU A 48 51.10 19.06 -13.69
C GLU A 48 51.44 17.61 -13.36
N ALA A 49 52.63 17.42 -12.80
CA ALA A 49 53.16 16.13 -12.38
C ALA A 49 52.21 15.46 -11.37
N PHE A 50 51.38 14.54 -11.86
CA PHE A 50 50.56 13.70 -11.00
C PHE A 50 51.47 12.81 -10.15
N GLU A 51 51.40 12.97 -8.83
CA GLU A 51 52.01 12.04 -7.88
C GLU A 51 51.54 10.61 -8.17
N GLU A 52 52.49 9.67 -8.22
CA GLU A 52 52.24 8.26 -8.51
C GLU A 52 51.21 7.69 -7.51
N LEU A 53 50.10 7.17 -8.05
CA LEU A 53 49.01 6.61 -7.25
C LEU A 53 49.52 5.49 -6.33
N PRO A 54 49.07 5.42 -5.06
CA PRO A 54 49.52 4.38 -4.15
C PRO A 54 49.17 3.00 -4.71
N ASP A 55 50.17 2.11 -4.69
CA ASP A 55 50.08 0.73 -5.19
C ASP A 55 48.88 0.00 -4.57
N HIS A 56 48.10 -0.67 -5.43
CA HIS A 56 46.81 -1.23 -5.08
C HIS A 56 46.97 -2.35 -4.04
N GLN A 57 46.66 -2.06 -2.77
CA GLN A 57 46.50 -3.11 -1.78
C GLN A 57 45.37 -4.07 -2.24
N PRO A 58 45.63 -5.39 -2.33
CA PRO A 58 44.57 -6.33 -2.65
C PRO A 58 43.49 -6.25 -1.56
N LEU A 59 42.25 -6.05 -2.01
CA LEU A 59 41.06 -6.03 -1.16
C LEU A 59 41.06 -7.29 -0.29
N LYS A 60 41.12 -7.11 1.04
CA LYS A 60 40.87 -8.20 1.99
C LYS A 60 39.51 -8.81 1.64
N PRO A 61 39.40 -10.15 1.54
CA PRO A 61 38.13 -10.78 1.23
C PRO A 61 37.11 -10.34 2.30
N PRO A 62 35.88 -9.94 1.90
CA PRO A 62 34.87 -9.54 2.87
C PRO A 62 34.67 -10.69 3.86
N SER A 63 34.91 -10.41 5.14
CA SER A 63 34.70 -11.38 6.20
C SER A 63 33.25 -11.83 6.17
N ARG A 64 33.03 -13.14 5.99
CA ARG A 64 31.79 -13.90 6.24
C ARG A 64 30.51 -13.16 5.84
N SER A 65 29.92 -13.61 4.73
CA SER A 65 28.54 -13.28 4.37
C SER A 65 27.64 -13.37 5.61
N PRO A 66 26.99 -12.27 6.03
CA PRO A 66 25.85 -12.40 6.91
C PRO A 66 24.84 -13.29 6.17
N GLY A 67 24.33 -14.30 6.86
CA GLY A 67 23.33 -15.22 6.31
C GLY A 67 22.21 -14.44 5.62
N LEU A 68 21.64 -15.03 4.56
CA LEU A 68 20.55 -14.44 3.80
C LEU A 68 19.50 -13.87 4.77
N PRO A 69 19.03 -12.63 4.56
CA PRO A 69 18.02 -12.04 5.43
C PRO A 69 16.81 -12.97 5.43
N ILE A 70 16.41 -13.42 6.62
CA ILE A 70 15.22 -14.26 6.81
C ILE A 70 14.06 -13.48 6.21
N SER A 71 13.53 -13.96 5.10
CA SER A 71 12.41 -13.33 4.42
C SER A 71 11.19 -13.44 5.32
N ILE A 72 10.56 -12.31 5.64
CA ILE A 72 9.31 -12.25 6.42
C ILE A 72 8.21 -13.18 5.89
N SER A 73 8.23 -13.52 4.59
CA SER A 73 7.32 -14.47 3.98
C SER A 73 7.49 -15.90 4.53
N ALA A 74 8.72 -16.30 4.85
CA ALA A 74 8.99 -17.60 5.45
C ALA A 74 8.48 -17.66 6.90
N GLU A 75 8.53 -16.54 7.64
CA GLU A 75 7.98 -16.47 9.00
C GLU A 75 6.45 -16.54 8.95
N LEU A 76 5.79 -15.90 7.97
CA LEU A 76 4.35 -16.01 7.73
C LEU A 76 3.91 -17.43 7.34
N GLU A 77 4.71 -18.14 6.53
CA GLU A 77 4.44 -19.50 6.08
C GLU A 77 4.57 -20.57 7.18
N ASP A 78 5.19 -20.25 8.32
CA ASP A 78 5.29 -21.15 9.48
C ASP A 78 4.20 -20.87 10.54
N LEU A 79 3.42 -19.79 10.38
CA LEU A 79 2.37 -19.45 11.34
C LEU A 79 1.16 -20.38 11.24
N ASN A 80 0.52 -20.61 12.38
CA ASN A 80 -0.79 -21.25 12.47
C ASN A 80 -1.83 -20.51 11.61
N GLU A 81 -2.77 -21.23 11.00
CA GLU A 81 -3.79 -20.70 10.10
C GLU A 81 -4.56 -19.53 10.71
N ILE A 82 -5.08 -19.71 11.93
CA ILE A 82 -5.79 -18.64 12.67
C ILE A 82 -4.89 -17.43 12.94
N HIS A 83 -3.59 -17.64 13.15
CA HIS A 83 -2.68 -16.51 13.35
C HIS A 83 -2.49 -15.71 12.07
N ARG A 84 -2.45 -16.37 10.89
CA ARG A 84 -2.37 -15.68 9.60
C ARG A 84 -3.59 -14.82 9.34
N ASP A 85 -4.79 -15.35 9.55
CA ASP A 85 -6.03 -14.61 9.37
C ASP A 85 -6.07 -13.37 10.27
N VAL A 86 -5.66 -13.54 11.54
CA VAL A 86 -5.58 -12.43 12.50
C VAL A 86 -4.54 -11.38 12.08
N VAL A 87 -3.40 -11.79 11.53
CA VAL A 87 -2.37 -10.88 11.00
C VAL A 87 -2.94 -10.10 9.81
N ASP A 88 -3.61 -10.75 8.87
CA ASP A 88 -4.17 -10.11 7.68
C ASP A 88 -5.25 -9.10 8.04
N ASP A 89 -6.19 -9.47 8.93
CA ASP A 89 -7.22 -8.57 9.44
C ASP A 89 -6.61 -7.36 10.16
N PHE A 90 -5.59 -7.59 11.00
CA PHE A 90 -4.87 -6.50 11.65
C PHE A 90 -4.24 -5.54 10.63
N VAL A 91 -3.57 -6.07 9.60
CA VAL A 91 -2.90 -5.24 8.58
C VAL A 91 -3.93 -4.39 7.83
N GLN A 92 -5.10 -4.95 7.50
CA GLN A 92 -6.18 -4.18 6.85
C GLN A 92 -6.71 -3.07 7.77
N GLU A 93 -7.03 -3.37 9.04
CA GLU A 93 -7.53 -2.35 9.98
C GLU A 93 -6.48 -1.26 10.25
N ALA A 94 -5.21 -1.66 10.36
CA ALA A 94 -4.08 -0.75 10.55
C ALA A 94 -3.93 0.19 9.34
N LYS A 95 -3.99 -0.31 8.10
CA LYS A 95 -3.94 0.50 6.88
C LYS A 95 -5.07 1.53 6.82
N VAL A 96 -6.30 1.14 7.18
CA VAL A 96 -7.44 2.05 7.23
C VAL A 96 -7.23 3.15 8.27
N THR A 97 -6.72 2.79 9.45
CA THR A 97 -6.44 3.76 10.52
C THR A 97 -5.30 4.70 10.15
N GLU A 98 -4.23 4.15 9.57
CA GLU A 98 -3.11 4.90 9.04
C GLU A 98 -3.57 5.93 8.00
N GLU A 99 -4.42 5.51 7.05
CA GLU A 99 -4.98 6.38 6.03
C GLU A 99 -5.79 7.53 6.63
N LYS A 100 -6.57 7.23 7.68
CA LYS A 100 -7.33 8.26 8.42
C LYS A 100 -6.41 9.28 9.09
N ILE A 101 -5.30 8.82 9.66
CA ILE A 101 -4.29 9.70 10.26
C ILE A 101 -3.60 10.53 9.17
N ARG A 102 -3.24 9.90 8.06
CA ARG A 102 -2.59 10.53 6.90
C ARG A 102 -3.45 11.67 6.35
N LYS A 103 -4.74 11.42 6.13
CA LYS A 103 -5.72 12.45 5.72
C LYS A 103 -5.83 13.59 6.74
N ARG A 104 -5.93 13.27 8.03
CA ARG A 104 -6.04 14.29 9.10
C ARG A 104 -4.81 15.19 9.19
N LYS A 105 -3.61 14.62 9.03
CA LYS A 105 -2.34 15.36 9.13
C LYS A 105 -1.84 15.92 7.80
N GLY A 106 -2.56 15.70 6.69
CA GLY A 106 -2.15 16.17 5.36
C GLY A 106 -0.86 15.51 4.84
N LEU A 107 -0.55 14.30 5.30
CA LEU A 107 0.65 13.58 4.89
C LEU A 107 0.43 12.89 3.54
N ARG A 108 1.46 12.82 2.70
CA ARG A 108 1.39 12.16 1.39
C ARG A 108 1.97 10.75 1.40
N SER A 109 3.00 10.52 2.21
CA SER A 109 3.64 9.22 2.35
C SER A 109 2.93 8.33 3.39
N PRO A 110 3.01 7.00 3.23
CA PRO A 110 2.57 6.08 4.26
C PRO A 110 3.43 6.25 5.53
N LEU A 111 2.80 6.09 6.69
CA LEU A 111 3.43 6.05 7.99
C LEU A 111 4.20 4.74 8.16
N PHE A 112 3.55 3.61 7.86
CA PHE A 112 4.13 2.28 7.99
C PHE A 112 4.00 1.54 6.66
N THR A 113 4.99 0.72 6.35
CA THR A 113 4.88 -0.21 5.23
C THR A 113 4.07 -1.42 5.64
N GLU A 114 3.43 -2.07 4.68
CA GLU A 114 2.70 -3.33 4.94
C GLU A 114 3.57 -4.40 5.58
N LYS A 115 4.84 -4.49 5.17
CA LYS A 115 5.83 -5.40 5.76
C LYS A 115 6.08 -5.08 7.23
N GLU A 116 6.21 -3.80 7.60
CA GLU A 116 6.37 -3.40 8.99
C GLU A 116 5.13 -3.74 9.81
N LEU A 117 3.92 -3.51 9.28
CA LEU A 117 2.67 -3.88 9.95
C LEU A 117 2.55 -5.40 10.15
N GLN A 118 2.90 -6.20 9.14
CA GLN A 118 2.95 -7.66 9.27
C GLN A 118 3.91 -8.06 10.40
N VAL A 119 5.15 -7.56 10.40
CA VAL A 119 6.14 -7.86 11.44
C VAL A 119 5.64 -7.48 12.84
N MET A 120 4.89 -6.38 12.98
CA MET A 120 4.28 -5.99 14.26
C MET A 120 3.29 -7.03 14.78
N ALA A 121 2.46 -7.57 13.88
CA ALA A 121 1.46 -8.58 14.21
C ALA A 121 2.09 -9.93 14.53
N ILE A 122 2.95 -10.42 13.64
CA ILE A 122 3.66 -11.71 13.79
C ILE A 122 4.41 -11.77 15.13
N ARG A 123 5.13 -10.69 15.47
CA ARG A 123 5.96 -10.62 16.68
C ARG A 123 5.23 -10.05 17.90
N TRP A 124 3.94 -9.76 17.78
CA TRP A 124 3.11 -9.15 18.82
C TRP A 124 3.81 -7.97 19.53
N THR A 125 4.20 -6.95 18.77
CA THR A 125 4.94 -5.79 19.29
C THR A 125 4.03 -4.83 20.08
N THR A 126 3.49 -5.28 21.22
CA THR A 126 2.47 -4.57 22.03
C THR A 126 2.96 -3.33 22.80
N SER A 127 4.23 -2.95 22.62
CA SER A 127 4.85 -1.77 23.22
C SER A 127 5.65 -0.98 22.19
N LEU A 128 5.80 0.33 22.41
CA LEU A 128 6.55 1.22 21.52
C LEU A 128 8.00 0.79 21.36
N ASN A 129 8.65 0.34 22.46
CA ASN A 129 10.02 -0.17 22.41
C ASN A 129 10.14 -1.40 21.50
N LYS A 130 9.20 -2.36 21.59
CA LYS A 130 9.18 -3.51 20.69
C LYS A 130 8.97 -3.10 19.22
N MET A 131 8.08 -2.13 19.00
CA MET A 131 7.79 -1.60 17.67
C MET A 131 8.98 -0.86 17.07
N SER A 132 9.76 -0.11 17.87
CA SER A 132 10.98 0.58 17.41
C SER A 132 12.14 -0.37 17.07
N ASN A 133 12.11 -1.61 17.55
CA ASN A 133 13.13 -2.61 17.25
C ASN A 133 12.90 -3.32 15.89
N ILE A 134 11.87 -2.92 15.13
CA ILE A 134 11.60 -3.48 13.81
C ILE A 134 12.62 -2.93 12.80
N PRO A 135 13.31 -3.79 12.03
CA PRO A 135 14.29 -3.32 11.05
C PRO A 135 13.66 -2.39 10.00
N GLY A 136 14.31 -1.25 9.75
CA GLY A 136 13.88 -0.29 8.73
C GLY A 136 12.79 0.69 9.18
N ILE A 137 12.23 0.51 10.38
CA ILE A 137 11.16 1.39 10.88
C ILE A 137 11.69 2.76 11.26
N GLN A 138 10.90 3.81 10.97
CA GLN A 138 11.23 5.18 11.34
C GLN A 138 10.79 5.48 12.77
N LEU A 139 11.75 5.71 13.68
CA LEU A 139 11.48 5.90 15.11
C LEU A 139 10.52 7.07 15.39
N ASP A 140 10.67 8.18 14.67
CA ASP A 140 9.82 9.36 14.83
C ASP A 140 8.35 9.04 14.55
N LYS A 141 8.10 8.22 13.53
CA LYS A 141 6.74 7.79 13.18
C LYS A 141 6.18 6.86 14.25
N VAL A 142 6.99 5.94 14.78
CA VAL A 142 6.59 5.05 15.89
C VAL A 142 6.24 5.86 17.13
N MET A 143 7.03 6.88 17.49
CA MET A 143 6.77 7.70 18.66
C MET A 143 5.48 8.52 18.52
N ILE A 144 5.23 9.09 17.34
CA ILE A 144 4.09 9.99 17.10
C ILE A 144 2.80 9.22 16.79
N HIS A 145 2.89 8.09 16.09
CA HIS A 145 1.74 7.37 15.52
C HIS A 145 1.62 5.91 15.95
N GLY A 146 2.64 5.38 16.61
CA GLY A 146 2.61 4.05 17.20
C GLY A 146 1.48 3.85 18.21
N PRO A 147 1.12 4.81 19.08
CA PRO A 147 0.03 4.62 20.03
C PRO A 147 -1.31 4.24 19.38
N GLU A 148 -1.68 4.85 18.24
CA GLU A 148 -2.90 4.50 17.52
C GLU A 148 -2.87 3.08 16.94
N ILE A 149 -1.74 2.66 16.37
CA ILE A 149 -1.57 1.31 15.80
C ILE A 149 -1.51 0.27 16.93
N LEU A 150 -0.81 0.56 18.03
CA LEU A 150 -0.73 -0.31 19.19
C LEU A 150 -2.09 -0.59 19.82
N ARG A 151 -3.01 0.38 19.81
CA ARG A 151 -4.39 0.19 20.29
C ARG A 151 -5.09 -0.93 19.51
N ILE A 152 -4.93 -0.94 18.19
CA ILE A 152 -5.49 -1.97 17.30
C ILE A 152 -4.80 -3.30 17.57
N LEU A 153 -3.46 -3.30 17.59
CA LEU A 153 -2.66 -4.51 17.79
C LEU A 153 -2.99 -5.21 19.12
N ARG A 154 -3.21 -4.44 20.20
CA ARG A 154 -3.60 -5.00 21.51
C ARG A 154 -4.95 -5.69 21.46
N ARG A 155 -5.93 -5.14 20.72
CA ARG A 155 -7.24 -5.77 20.54
C ARG A 155 -7.10 -7.13 19.85
N TYR A 156 -6.35 -7.19 18.75
CA TYR A 156 -6.10 -8.44 18.03
C TYR A 156 -5.28 -9.45 18.85
N CYS A 157 -4.28 -8.99 19.60
CA CYS A 157 -3.50 -9.85 20.49
C CYS A 157 -4.36 -10.46 21.60
N SER A 158 -5.27 -9.67 22.20
CA SER A 158 -6.20 -10.17 23.21
C SER A 158 -7.20 -11.16 22.62
N GLY A 159 -7.80 -10.84 21.46
CA GLY A 159 -8.75 -11.72 20.79
C GLY A 159 -8.12 -13.04 20.34
N TYR A 160 -6.91 -12.99 19.78
CA TYR A 160 -6.14 -14.19 19.44
C TYR A 160 -5.89 -15.08 20.65
N ARG A 161 -5.47 -14.48 21.78
CA ARG A 161 -5.26 -15.21 23.03
C ARG A 161 -6.56 -15.83 23.57
N GLU A 162 -7.69 -15.15 23.44
CA GLU A 162 -8.99 -15.69 23.86
C GLU A 162 -9.40 -16.92 23.03
N VAL A 163 -9.18 -16.88 21.72
CA VAL A 163 -9.49 -18.00 20.81
C VAL A 163 -8.50 -19.17 20.99
N MET A 164 -7.23 -18.87 21.27
CA MET A 164 -6.18 -19.89 21.40
C MET A 164 -6.04 -20.49 22.79
N ASP A 165 -6.42 -19.77 23.84
CA ASP A 165 -6.30 -20.24 25.22
C ASP A 165 -7.62 -20.85 25.71
N PRO A 166 -7.75 -22.19 25.73
CA PRO A 166 -8.97 -22.85 26.20
C PRO A 166 -9.26 -22.57 27.68
N LYS A 167 -8.28 -22.04 28.45
CA LYS A 167 -8.49 -21.63 29.85
C LYS A 167 -9.12 -20.25 29.99
N CYS A 168 -9.00 -19.38 28.97
CA CYS A 168 -9.69 -18.08 28.95
C CYS A 168 -11.16 -18.19 28.55
N SER A 169 -11.58 -19.29 27.91
CA SER A 169 -12.98 -19.53 27.53
C SER A 169 -13.92 -19.86 28.72
N GLY A 170 -13.41 -19.95 29.95
CA GLY A 170 -14.11 -20.48 31.12
C GLY A 170 -14.62 -19.47 32.15
N SER A 171 -14.69 -18.17 31.84
CA SER A 171 -15.18 -17.15 32.80
C SER A 171 -16.08 -16.11 32.14
N ASN A 172 -16.86 -16.54 31.16
CA ASN A 172 -18.08 -15.84 30.81
C ASN A 172 -19.16 -16.86 31.01
N ASP A 173 -19.87 -16.71 32.12
CA ASP A 173 -21.23 -17.17 32.34
C ASP A 173 -22.05 -16.64 31.16
N ARG A 174 -21.96 -17.31 30.01
CA ARG A 174 -22.95 -17.19 28.95
C ARG A 174 -24.17 -17.79 29.60
N GLU A 175 -25.01 -16.93 30.17
CA GLU A 175 -26.34 -17.27 30.62
C GLU A 175 -27.02 -17.96 29.44
N ILE A 176 -27.02 -19.30 29.48
CA ILE A 176 -27.72 -20.11 28.49
C ILE A 176 -29.19 -19.86 28.79
N VAL A 177 -29.77 -18.91 28.06
CA VAL A 177 -31.21 -18.69 28.06
C VAL A 177 -31.85 -19.94 27.48
N ASP A 178 -32.43 -20.77 28.35
CA ASP A 178 -33.27 -21.88 27.94
C ASP A 178 -34.55 -21.33 27.32
N LEU A 179 -34.59 -21.29 25.99
CA LEU A 179 -35.75 -20.86 25.22
C LEU A 179 -36.87 -21.91 25.17
N LEU A 180 -36.73 -23.06 25.87
CA LEU A 180 -37.74 -24.13 25.88
C LEU A 180 -38.67 -24.15 27.11
N SER A 181 -38.52 -23.26 28.08
CA SER A 181 -39.41 -23.23 29.26
C SER A 181 -40.63 -22.29 29.10
N SER A 182 -41.44 -22.52 28.07
CA SER A 182 -42.91 -22.26 28.07
C SER A 182 -43.51 -22.85 26.79
N ASP A 183 -43.62 -24.16 26.77
CA ASP A 183 -44.58 -24.88 25.94
C ASP A 183 -45.99 -24.56 26.48
N ALA A 184 -46.54 -23.44 26.02
CA ALA A 184 -47.96 -23.14 26.15
C ALA A 184 -48.64 -23.70 24.90
N GLU A 185 -49.29 -24.86 25.07
CA GLU A 185 -50.22 -25.50 24.15
C GLU A 185 -51.28 -24.50 23.68
N MET A 186 -51.01 -23.79 22.57
CA MET A 186 -52.05 -23.10 21.81
C MET A 186 -52.61 -24.11 20.82
N GLY A 187 -53.74 -24.68 21.23
CA GLY A 187 -54.56 -25.56 20.43
C GLY A 187 -55.14 -24.88 19.19
N GLU A 188 -55.31 -25.74 18.20
CA GLU A 188 -56.40 -25.75 17.22
C GLU A 188 -56.44 -24.60 16.19
N ASP A 189 -56.08 -25.02 15.00
CA ASP A 189 -56.28 -24.48 13.68
C ASP A 189 -57.66 -23.87 13.41
N ALA A 190 -57.66 -22.63 12.95
CA ALA A 190 -58.69 -22.10 12.07
C ALA A 190 -58.02 -21.24 10.99
N TYR A 191 -58.01 -21.78 9.78
CA TYR A 191 -57.58 -21.14 8.55
C TYR A 191 -58.65 -20.12 8.13
N GLU A 192 -58.30 -18.84 8.11
CA GLU A 192 -59.01 -17.81 7.34
C GLU A 192 -58.02 -17.29 6.30
N ASP A 193 -58.28 -17.69 5.06
CA ASP A 193 -57.68 -17.19 3.83
C ASP A 193 -58.29 -15.81 3.55
N GLU A 194 -57.56 -14.71 3.77
CA GLU A 194 -58.00 -13.38 3.35
C GLU A 194 -56.89 -12.65 2.58
N ASP A 195 -57.16 -12.59 1.28
CA ASP A 195 -56.72 -11.67 0.23
C ASP A 195 -55.24 -11.26 0.12
N GLY A 196 -54.59 -11.87 -0.89
CA GLY A 196 -53.38 -11.32 -1.49
C GLY A 196 -53.67 -10.01 -2.20
N GLU A 197 -53.24 -8.91 -1.59
CA GLU A 197 -53.29 -7.58 -2.18
C GLU A 197 -52.38 -7.49 -3.43
N ASP A 198 -53.00 -7.36 -4.59
CA ASP A 198 -52.33 -7.21 -5.89
C ASP A 198 -51.53 -5.90 -5.91
N SER A 199 -50.20 -6.01 -5.91
CA SER A 199 -49.30 -4.85 -5.86
C SER A 199 -49.41 -4.02 -7.14
N PRO A 200 -49.64 -2.69 -7.07
CA PRO A 200 -49.90 -1.84 -8.24
C PRO A 200 -48.68 -1.65 -9.17
N TYR A 201 -47.52 -2.19 -8.79
CA TYR A 201 -46.27 -2.05 -9.55
C TYR A 201 -46.07 -3.10 -10.65
N PHE A 202 -46.90 -4.17 -10.71
CA PHE A 202 -46.68 -5.28 -11.65
C PHE A 202 -47.70 -5.42 -12.79
N ASN A 203 -48.70 -4.54 -12.90
CA ASN A 203 -49.64 -4.59 -14.02
C ASN A 203 -49.03 -4.04 -15.33
N THR A 204 -48.15 -4.81 -15.93
CA THR A 204 -47.67 -4.60 -17.30
C THR A 204 -48.63 -5.22 -18.30
N ASN A 205 -49.49 -4.34 -18.83
CA ASN A 205 -50.05 -4.40 -20.17
C ASN A 205 -51.12 -5.48 -20.44
N ARG A 206 -52.36 -5.01 -20.69
CA ARG A 206 -53.15 -5.26 -21.91
C ARG A 206 -54.61 -4.85 -21.71
N HIS A 207 -55.03 -3.75 -22.33
CA HIS A 207 -56.10 -3.75 -23.34
C HIS A 207 -56.28 -2.35 -23.91
N ALA A 208 -55.82 -2.20 -25.15
CA ALA A 208 -56.21 -1.10 -26.01
C ALA A 208 -57.69 -1.24 -26.36
N HIS A 209 -58.48 -0.20 -26.10
CA HIS A 209 -59.70 0.04 -26.87
C HIS A 209 -59.97 1.55 -26.93
N ASN A 210 -59.79 2.12 -28.11
CA ASN A 210 -60.10 3.53 -28.44
C ASN A 210 -61.60 3.82 -28.29
N PRO A 211 -61.98 5.05 -27.91
CA PRO A 211 -63.25 5.62 -28.31
C PRO A 211 -63.09 6.56 -29.52
N ALA A 212 -64.06 6.49 -30.43
CA ALA A 212 -64.42 7.57 -31.35
C ALA A 212 -65.46 8.47 -30.67
#